data_AF-A0A3N9V0Y8-F1
#
_entry.id   AF-A0A3N9V0Y8-F1
#
_cell.length_a   1.000
_cell.length_b   1.000
_cell.length_c   1.000
_cell.angle_alpha   90.00
_cell.angle_beta   90.00
_cell.angle_gamma   90.00
#
_symmetry.space_group_name_H-M   'P 1'
#
loop_
_entity.id
_entity.type
_entity.pdbx_description
1 polymer ?
#
loop_
_entity_poly.entity_id
_entity_poly.type
_entity_poly.pdbx_seq_one_letter_code
_entity_poly.pdbx_strand_id
1 'polypeptide(L)'
;MKFSSTLLLTIVLLGFSGCAEREISGGTGTVVRPTPKPRPVTQPVVRESGDAGGRYHATRMSGDFAAYPAAERFVDKMVSQHGFSREYLYGLLSQAKRKEWTIEYMNREKPTVTPKPGGWTRYRAKFLDEQHISAGVNFWANHAAALERASQQYGVNPEHILGIMGVETIYG
;
A
#
# COMPACT_ATOMS: atom_id res chain seq x y z
N MET A 1 -20.05 55.11 19.94
CA MET A 1 -20.64 55.96 21.01
C MET A 1 -22.12 55.57 21.14
N LYS A 2 -22.44 54.66 22.07
CA LYS A 2 -23.24 54.85 23.33
C LYS A 2 -24.76 54.98 23.10
N PHE A 3 -25.54 53.90 23.36
CA PHE A 3 -26.49 53.68 24.49
C PHE A 3 -27.87 54.34 24.25
N SER A 4 -29.07 53.85 24.62
CA SER A 4 -29.63 52.69 25.32
C SER A 4 -31.17 52.91 25.33
N SER A 5 -32.04 51.87 25.35
CA SER A 5 -33.29 51.83 26.17
C SER A 5 -34.06 50.50 25.99
N THR A 6 -34.04 49.56 26.94
CA THR A 6 -35.08 49.27 27.98
C THR A 6 -36.34 48.58 27.43
N LEU A 7 -36.41 47.23 27.45
CA LEU A 7 -37.08 46.37 28.45
C LEU A 7 -38.57 46.14 28.16
N LEU A 8 -38.97 44.90 27.84
CA LEU A 8 -40.15 44.29 28.46
C LEU A 8 -40.07 42.76 28.42
N LEU A 9 -40.10 42.22 29.63
CA LEU A 9 -40.07 40.81 30.02
C LEU A 9 -41.51 40.26 29.94
N THR A 10 -41.75 39.18 29.20
CA THR A 10 -42.98 38.38 29.33
C THR A 10 -42.62 36.91 29.48
N ILE A 11 -42.74 36.46 30.72
CA ILE A 11 -42.64 35.07 31.18
C ILE A 11 -43.99 34.41 30.86
N VAL A 12 -43.98 33.31 30.09
CA VAL A 12 -45.08 32.35 30.04
C VAL A 12 -44.54 31.01 30.53
N LEU A 13 -44.88 30.69 31.77
CA LEU A 13 -44.70 29.39 32.42
C LEU A 13 -46.04 28.67 32.40
N LEU A 14 -46.12 27.56 31.67
CA LEU A 14 -47.13 26.52 31.86
C LEU A 14 -46.42 25.18 31.64
N GLY A 15 -46.10 24.51 32.75
CA GLY A 15 -45.70 23.11 32.76
C GLY A 15 -46.94 22.21 32.84
N PHE A 16 -46.83 21.00 32.31
CA PHE A 16 -47.06 19.75 33.06
C PHE A 16 -46.60 18.54 32.22
N SER A 17 -45.74 17.75 32.86
CA SER A 17 -45.40 16.33 32.70
C SER A 17 -45.80 15.56 31.43
N GLY A 18 -44.78 15.00 30.79
CA GLY A 18 -44.87 13.80 29.97
C GLY A 18 -43.52 13.09 29.92
N CYS A 19 -43.27 12.17 30.87
CA CYS A 19 -42.22 11.17 30.75
C CYS A 19 -42.65 10.17 29.66
N ALA A 20 -41.89 10.11 28.57
CA ALA A 20 -41.80 8.91 27.76
C ALA A 20 -40.46 8.95 27.01
N GLU A 21 -39.49 8.31 27.64
CA GLU A 21 -38.29 7.71 27.06
C GLU A 21 -38.58 7.21 25.64
N ARG A 22 -38.06 7.91 24.62
CA ARG A 22 -37.97 7.32 23.28
C ARG A 22 -36.57 6.78 23.16
N GLU A 23 -36.47 5.47 23.36
CA GLU A 23 -35.27 4.68 23.13
C GLU A 23 -34.60 5.15 21.83
N ILE A 24 -33.38 5.65 21.97
CA ILE A 24 -32.40 5.61 20.89
C ILE A 24 -32.16 4.12 20.69
N SER A 25 -32.96 3.51 19.82
CA SER A 25 -32.73 2.16 19.32
C SER A 25 -31.37 2.17 18.66
N GLY A 26 -30.37 1.69 19.41
CA GLY A 26 -29.05 1.36 18.94
C GLY A 26 -29.15 0.37 17.79
N GLY A 27 -29.15 0.90 16.57
CA GLY A 27 -28.80 0.18 15.38
C GLY A 27 -27.38 0.55 15.00
N THR A 28 -26.38 0.06 15.74
CA THR A 28 -25.05 -0.19 15.18
C THR A 28 -25.17 -1.30 14.14
N GLY A 29 -25.84 -0.98 13.04
CA GLY A 29 -25.73 -1.73 11.80
C GLY A 29 -24.42 -1.31 11.16
N THR A 30 -23.33 -1.95 11.57
CA THR A 30 -22.12 -1.97 10.75
C THR A 30 -22.58 -2.46 9.37
N VAL A 31 -22.62 -1.58 8.38
CA VAL A 31 -22.78 -1.99 6.99
C VAL A 31 -21.47 -2.70 6.63
N VAL A 32 -21.38 -3.97 7.00
CA VAL A 32 -20.36 -4.88 6.51
C VAL A 32 -20.72 -5.13 5.07
N ARG A 33 -20.20 -4.28 4.17
CA ARG A 33 -20.21 -4.59 2.74
C ARG A 33 -19.50 -5.93 2.59
N PRO A 34 -20.13 -6.96 2.01
CA PRO A 34 -19.48 -8.25 1.82
C PRO A 34 -18.21 -8.01 1.01
N THR A 35 -17.08 -8.46 1.54
CA THR A 35 -15.84 -8.51 0.79
C THR A 35 -16.10 -9.29 -0.50
N PRO A 36 -15.70 -8.78 -1.68
CA PRO A 36 -15.78 -9.56 -2.88
C PRO A 36 -15.02 -10.87 -2.63
N LYS A 37 -15.71 -12.00 -2.74
CA LYS A 37 -15.10 -13.33 -2.64
C LYS A 37 -13.88 -13.34 -3.57
N PRO A 38 -12.68 -13.72 -3.08
CA PRO A 38 -11.51 -13.83 -3.94
C PRO A 38 -11.92 -14.68 -5.14
N ARG A 39 -11.81 -14.10 -6.34
CA ARG A 39 -11.99 -14.87 -7.57
C ARG A 39 -11.04 -16.06 -7.44
N PRO A 40 -11.48 -17.30 -7.72
CA PRO A 40 -10.56 -18.43 -7.78
C PRO A 40 -9.37 -17.98 -8.62
N VAL A 41 -8.17 -18.05 -8.04
CA VAL A 41 -6.95 -17.83 -8.80
C VAL A 41 -6.95 -18.97 -9.79
N THR A 42 -7.49 -18.74 -10.99
CA THR A 42 -7.33 -19.65 -12.10
C THR A 42 -5.83 -19.79 -12.23
N GLN A 43 -5.33 -21.00 -12.02
CA GLN A 43 -3.91 -21.30 -12.24
C GLN A 43 -3.57 -20.72 -13.61
N PRO A 44 -2.47 -19.95 -13.73
CA PRO A 44 -2.08 -19.43 -15.03
C PRO A 44 -1.97 -20.64 -15.95
N VAL A 45 -2.83 -20.68 -16.97
CA VAL A 45 -2.69 -21.60 -18.08
C VAL A 45 -1.27 -21.36 -18.55
N VAL A 46 -0.40 -22.37 -18.38
CA VAL A 46 0.96 -22.36 -18.92
C VAL A 46 0.76 -22.34 -20.44
N ARG A 47 0.59 -21.13 -20.97
CA ARG A 47 0.79 -20.89 -22.39
C ARG A 47 2.23 -21.31 -22.62
N GLU A 48 2.41 -22.28 -23.51
CA GLU A 48 3.72 -22.63 -24.03
C GLU A 48 4.52 -21.35 -24.19
N SER A 49 5.71 -21.38 -23.58
CA SER A 49 6.61 -20.26 -23.40
C SER A 49 6.98 -19.65 -24.76
N GLY A 50 6.15 -18.75 -25.25
CA GLY A 50 6.35 -18.07 -26.52
C GLY A 50 6.72 -16.60 -26.38
N ASP A 51 6.24 -15.91 -25.33
CA ASP A 51 6.29 -14.44 -25.37
C ASP A 51 6.23 -13.74 -24.01
N ALA A 52 6.89 -14.31 -22.99
CA ALA A 52 7.12 -13.63 -21.72
C ALA A 52 8.57 -13.12 -21.63
N GLY A 53 8.90 -12.13 -22.46
CA GLY A 53 9.81 -11.06 -22.06
C GLY A 53 11.32 -11.29 -22.13
N GLY A 54 11.83 -12.11 -23.06
CA GLY A 54 13.25 -12.16 -23.42
C GLY A 54 13.69 -13.52 -23.96
N ARG A 55 14.74 -13.55 -24.80
CA ARG A 55 15.31 -14.79 -25.37
C ARG A 55 16.17 -15.52 -24.32
N TYR A 56 15.55 -15.97 -23.24
CA TYR A 56 16.21 -16.73 -22.18
C TYR A 56 16.13 -18.22 -22.48
N HIS A 57 17.25 -18.83 -22.81
CA HIS A 57 17.34 -20.27 -23.02
C HIS A 57 18.77 -20.75 -22.76
N ALA A 58 18.94 -21.72 -21.88
CA ALA A 58 20.22 -22.40 -21.68
C ALA A 58 19.98 -23.84 -21.21
N THR A 59 20.81 -24.77 -21.67
CA THR A 59 20.76 -26.18 -21.24
C THR A 59 21.26 -26.37 -19.80
N ARG A 60 22.07 -25.44 -19.29
CA ARG A 60 22.59 -25.45 -17.92
C ARG A 60 22.65 -24.03 -17.37
N MET A 61 22.51 -23.90 -16.05
CA MET A 61 22.72 -22.61 -15.37
C MET A 61 24.21 -22.24 -15.38
N SER A 62 24.48 -20.96 -15.63
CA SER A 62 25.81 -20.35 -15.69
C SER A 62 25.78 -18.99 -14.96
N GLY A 63 26.83 -18.19 -15.10
CA GLY A 63 26.90 -16.88 -14.45
C GLY A 63 27.01 -16.93 -12.93
N ASP A 64 26.66 -15.82 -12.29
CA ASP A 64 26.92 -15.58 -10.86
C ASP A 64 26.24 -16.61 -9.94
N PHE A 65 25.14 -17.23 -10.39
CA PHE A 65 24.35 -18.18 -9.61
C PHE A 65 24.63 -19.66 -9.94
N ALA A 66 25.51 -19.97 -10.90
CA ALA A 66 25.77 -21.35 -11.35
C ALA A 66 26.18 -22.31 -10.23
N ALA A 67 26.96 -21.82 -9.27
CA ALA A 67 27.52 -22.62 -8.19
C ALA A 67 26.64 -22.63 -6.92
N TYR A 68 25.43 -22.09 -6.97
CA TYR A 68 24.53 -22.01 -5.81
C TYR A 68 23.51 -23.16 -5.82
N PRO A 69 23.60 -24.14 -4.91
CA PRO A 69 22.62 -25.23 -4.83
C PRO A 69 21.19 -24.73 -4.55
N ALA A 70 21.07 -23.57 -3.91
CA ALA A 70 19.78 -22.93 -3.67
C ALA A 70 19.09 -22.47 -4.97
N ALA A 71 19.87 -22.08 -5.99
CA ALA A 71 19.33 -21.67 -7.28
C ALA A 71 18.77 -22.88 -8.05
N GLU A 72 19.46 -24.03 -8.04
CA GLU A 72 18.92 -25.28 -8.61
C GLU A 72 17.64 -25.73 -7.90
N ARG A 73 17.61 -25.71 -6.56
CA ARG A 73 16.37 -26.03 -5.81
C ARG A 73 15.22 -25.08 -6.14
N PHE A 74 15.51 -23.80 -6.39
CA PHE A 74 14.50 -22.86 -6.86
C PHE A 74 13.98 -23.24 -8.24
N VAL A 75 14.86 -23.59 -9.18
CA VAL A 75 14.46 -24.09 -10.50
C VAL A 75 13.57 -25.33 -10.37
N ASP A 76 13.98 -26.33 -9.58
CA ASP A 76 13.21 -27.55 -9.35
C ASP A 76 11.80 -27.25 -8.81
N LYS A 77 11.71 -26.31 -7.86
CA LYS A 77 10.43 -25.84 -7.32
C LYS A 77 9.56 -25.19 -8.40
N MET A 78 10.12 -24.28 -9.19
CA MET A 78 9.37 -23.56 -10.22
C MET A 78 8.89 -24.48 -11.35
N VAL A 79 9.71 -25.47 -11.72
CA VAL A 79 9.32 -26.50 -12.70
C VAL A 79 8.19 -27.37 -12.14
N SER A 80 8.39 -27.96 -10.95
CA SER A 80 7.43 -28.94 -10.38
C SER A 80 6.12 -28.34 -9.91
N GLN A 81 6.13 -27.14 -9.33
CA GLN A 81 4.93 -26.54 -8.70
C GLN A 81 4.22 -25.53 -9.61
N HIS A 82 4.93 -24.94 -10.57
CA HIS A 82 4.42 -23.84 -11.38
C HIS A 82 4.54 -24.09 -12.89
N GLY A 83 5.11 -25.23 -13.32
CA GLY A 83 5.15 -25.66 -14.72
C GLY A 83 6.08 -24.85 -15.63
N PHE A 84 7.09 -24.16 -15.07
CA PHE A 84 8.08 -23.43 -15.87
C PHE A 84 8.99 -24.38 -16.66
N SER A 85 9.47 -23.96 -17.84
CA SER A 85 10.59 -24.63 -18.52
C SER A 85 11.88 -24.44 -17.72
N ARG A 86 12.62 -25.54 -17.55
CA ARG A 86 13.93 -25.52 -16.89
C ARG A 86 14.94 -24.71 -17.71
N GLU A 87 14.93 -24.88 -19.02
CA GLU A 87 15.84 -24.22 -19.96
C GLU A 87 15.63 -22.71 -19.97
N TYR A 88 14.38 -22.26 -19.87
CA TYR A 88 14.04 -20.85 -19.69
C TYR A 88 14.63 -20.30 -18.40
N LEU A 89 14.40 -20.97 -17.26
CA LEU A 89 14.90 -20.52 -15.95
C LEU A 89 16.43 -20.54 -15.89
N TYR A 90 17.08 -21.53 -16.48
CA TYR A 90 18.53 -21.56 -16.63
C TYR A 90 19.05 -20.40 -17.46
N GLY A 91 18.40 -20.07 -18.58
CA GLY A 91 18.75 -18.91 -19.38
C GLY A 91 18.59 -17.59 -18.63
N LEU A 92 17.51 -17.46 -17.86
CA LEU A 92 17.18 -16.27 -17.07
C LEU A 92 18.17 -16.08 -15.91
N LEU A 93 18.36 -17.11 -15.09
CA LEU A 93 19.24 -17.06 -13.92
C LEU A 93 20.72 -16.93 -14.32
N SER A 94 21.10 -17.44 -15.51
CA SER A 94 22.45 -17.23 -16.04
C SER A 94 22.81 -15.78 -16.30
N GLN A 95 21.80 -14.93 -16.54
CA GLN A 95 21.98 -13.50 -16.77
C GLN A 95 21.78 -12.66 -15.50
N ALA A 96 21.20 -13.25 -14.45
CA ALA A 96 21.02 -12.59 -13.17
C ALA A 96 22.38 -12.29 -12.52
N LYS A 97 22.48 -11.11 -11.90
CA LYS A 97 23.72 -10.64 -11.27
C LYS A 97 23.61 -10.67 -9.75
N ARG A 98 24.63 -11.24 -9.12
CA ARG A 98 24.79 -11.20 -7.67
C ARG A 98 25.39 -9.84 -7.29
N LYS A 99 24.54 -8.95 -6.79
CA LYS A 99 24.96 -7.62 -6.37
C LYS A 99 25.47 -7.67 -4.92
N GLU A 100 26.80 -7.61 -4.74
CA GLU A 100 27.43 -7.64 -3.41
C GLU A 100 26.90 -6.52 -2.51
N TRP A 101 26.75 -5.31 -3.06
CA TRP A 101 26.24 -4.16 -2.30
C TRP A 101 24.87 -4.43 -1.67
N THR A 102 24.00 -5.22 -2.32
CA THR A 102 22.68 -5.58 -1.78
C THR A 102 22.83 -6.50 -0.57
N ILE A 103 23.74 -7.46 -0.63
CA ILE A 103 24.01 -8.40 0.48
C ILE A 103 24.60 -7.66 1.67
N GLU A 104 25.59 -6.80 1.43
CA GLU A 104 26.20 -5.94 2.45
C GLU A 104 25.18 -4.99 3.08
N TYR A 105 24.32 -4.38 2.26
CA TYR A 105 23.25 -3.50 2.71
C TYR A 105 22.30 -4.23 3.67
N MET A 106 21.76 -5.38 3.27
CA MET A 106 20.87 -6.19 4.09
C MET A 106 21.54 -6.69 5.38
N ASN A 107 22.84 -6.98 5.36
CA ASN A 107 23.59 -7.39 6.54
C ASN A 107 23.78 -6.25 7.55
N ARG A 108 23.95 -5.01 7.07
CA ARG A 108 24.12 -3.81 7.91
C ARG A 108 22.81 -3.39 8.58
N GLU A 109 21.67 -3.56 7.92
CA GLU A 109 20.37 -3.16 8.47
C GLU A 109 19.85 -4.04 9.62
N LYS A 110 20.63 -5.01 10.09
CA LYS A 110 20.31 -5.77 11.30
C LYS A 110 20.10 -4.81 12.49
N PRO A 111 18.98 -4.91 13.21
CA PRO A 111 18.53 -3.87 14.13
C PRO A 111 19.48 -3.74 15.31
N THR A 112 20.30 -2.69 15.27
CA THR A 112 21.12 -2.25 16.41
C THR A 112 20.94 -0.75 16.53
N VAL A 113 19.72 -0.30 16.84
CA VAL A 113 19.44 1.14 16.95
C VAL A 113 18.91 1.47 18.33
N THR A 114 19.75 2.12 19.12
CA THR A 114 19.31 2.81 20.34
C THR A 114 18.59 4.10 19.94
N PRO A 115 17.33 4.32 20.37
CA PRO A 115 16.60 5.54 20.04
C PRO A 115 17.37 6.80 20.49
N LYS A 116 17.52 7.77 19.60
CA LYS A 116 18.12 9.08 19.89
C LYS A 116 17.03 10.15 20.02
N PRO A 117 17.16 11.13 20.92
CA PRO A 117 16.27 12.29 20.97
C PRO A 117 16.10 12.97 19.60
N GLY A 118 14.89 13.45 19.31
CA GLY A 118 14.54 14.08 18.04
C GLY A 118 14.46 13.13 16.83
N GLY A 119 14.45 11.80 17.05
CA GLY A 119 14.32 10.80 15.98
C GLY A 119 13.10 11.02 15.10
N TRP A 120 11.93 11.28 15.70
CA TRP A 120 10.70 11.58 14.98
C TRP A 120 10.81 12.84 14.13
N THR A 121 11.29 13.95 14.70
CA THR A 121 11.43 15.22 13.97
C THR A 121 12.32 15.07 12.74
N ARG A 122 13.46 14.38 12.88
CA ARG A 122 14.37 14.11 11.76
C ARG A 122 13.76 13.18 10.72
N TYR A 123 13.00 12.17 11.14
CA TYR A 123 12.30 11.27 10.23
C TYR A 123 11.20 12.01 9.46
N ARG A 124 10.32 12.73 10.16
CA ARG A 124 9.24 13.55 9.58
C ARG A 124 9.76 14.52 8.52
N ALA A 125 10.89 15.18 8.79
CA ALA A 125 11.49 16.14 7.87
C ALA A 125 11.97 15.52 6.54
N LYS A 126 12.09 14.19 6.43
CA LYS A 126 12.44 13.51 5.16
C LYS A 126 11.27 13.39 4.18
N PHE A 127 10.04 13.53 4.67
CA PHE A 127 8.83 13.27 3.88
C PHE A 127 7.86 14.46 3.85
N LEU A 128 7.90 15.32 4.86
CA LEU A 128 7.11 16.55 4.91
C LEU A 128 7.99 17.74 4.55
N ASP A 129 8.39 17.76 3.28
CA ASP A 129 9.11 18.85 2.62
C ASP A 129 8.32 19.37 1.40
N GLU A 130 8.82 20.42 0.78
CA GLU A 130 8.18 21.07 -0.37
C GLU A 130 8.12 20.18 -1.61
N GLN A 131 9.13 19.33 -1.82
CA GLN A 131 9.17 18.42 -2.97
C GLN A 131 8.04 17.38 -2.87
N HIS A 132 7.89 16.73 -1.73
CA HIS A 132 6.84 15.73 -1.52
C HIS A 132 5.44 16.34 -1.59
N ILE A 133 5.25 17.52 -0.98
CA ILE A 133 3.95 18.20 -0.98
C ILE A 133 3.56 18.63 -2.39
N SER A 134 4.46 19.29 -3.13
CA SER A 134 4.16 19.75 -4.50
C SER A 134 3.93 18.59 -5.46
N ALA A 135 4.73 17.52 -5.38
CA ALA A 135 4.52 16.31 -6.16
C ALA A 135 3.16 15.66 -5.86
N GLY A 136 2.74 15.63 -4.58
CA GLY A 136 1.46 15.07 -4.18
C GLY A 136 0.26 15.87 -4.67
N VAL A 137 0.35 17.21 -4.61
CA VAL A 137 -0.68 18.10 -5.18
C VAL A 137 -0.80 17.87 -6.69
N ASN A 138 0.32 17.76 -7.41
CA ASN A 138 0.32 17.51 -8.84
C ASN A 138 -0.27 16.13 -9.17
N PHE A 139 0.13 15.09 -8.43
CA PHE A 139 -0.41 13.74 -8.62
C PHE A 139 -1.92 13.71 -8.38
N TRP A 140 -2.40 14.36 -7.32
CA TRP A 140 -3.83 14.53 -7.07
C TRP A 140 -4.54 15.19 -8.23
N ALA A 141 -4.05 16.34 -8.70
CA ALA A 141 -4.67 17.07 -9.80
C ALA A 141 -4.81 16.22 -11.07
N ASN A 142 -3.81 15.38 -11.36
CA ASN A 142 -3.81 14.50 -12.53
C ASN A 142 -4.66 13.24 -12.36
N HIS A 143 -4.88 12.77 -11.12
CA HIS A 143 -5.47 11.45 -10.84
C HIS A 143 -6.67 11.48 -9.88
N ALA A 144 -7.26 12.64 -9.61
CA ALA A 144 -8.37 12.82 -8.67
C ALA A 144 -9.52 11.82 -8.92
N ALA A 145 -9.92 11.62 -10.18
CA ALA A 145 -10.98 10.67 -10.52
C ALA A 145 -10.61 9.22 -10.19
N ALA A 146 -9.34 8.83 -10.30
CA ALA A 146 -8.89 7.49 -9.93
C ALA A 146 -8.82 7.30 -8.42
N LEU A 147 -8.33 8.32 -7.70
CA LEU A 147 -8.28 8.34 -6.24
C LEU A 147 -9.69 8.26 -5.63
N GLU A 148 -10.64 9.01 -6.19
CA GLU A 148 -12.04 8.99 -5.75
C GLU A 148 -12.68 7.62 -5.98
N ARG A 149 -12.48 7.03 -7.17
CA ARG A 149 -12.97 5.66 -7.45
C ARG A 149 -12.37 4.64 -6.47
N ALA A 150 -11.07 4.74 -6.18
CA ALA A 150 -10.42 3.86 -5.22
C ALA A 150 -10.98 4.05 -3.80
N SER A 151 -11.21 5.29 -3.39
CA SER A 151 -11.85 5.62 -2.11
C SER A 151 -13.23 5.00 -1.98
N GLN A 152 -14.10 5.17 -2.98
CA GLN A 152 -15.45 4.60 -2.99
C GLN A 152 -15.45 3.07 -3.05
N GLN A 153 -14.52 2.48 -3.80
CA GLN A 153 -14.47 1.04 -3.97
C GLN A 153 -13.91 0.33 -2.74
N TYR A 154 -12.85 0.86 -2.14
CA TYR A 154 -12.07 0.19 -1.10
C TYR A 154 -12.21 0.81 0.30
N GLY A 155 -12.87 1.96 0.43
CA GLY A 155 -13.10 2.65 1.71
C GLY A 155 -11.85 3.29 2.31
N VAL A 156 -10.84 3.60 1.48
CA VAL A 156 -9.59 4.23 1.91
C VAL A 156 -9.58 5.67 1.42
N ASN A 157 -9.54 6.62 2.36
CA ASN A 157 -9.53 8.02 1.97
C ASN A 157 -8.31 8.34 1.09
N PRO A 158 -8.47 9.22 0.09
CA PRO A 158 -7.41 9.56 -0.85
C PRO A 158 -6.08 10.02 -0.23
N GLU A 159 -6.10 10.72 0.91
CA GLU A 159 -4.88 11.18 1.60
C GLU A 159 -3.99 10.04 2.10
N HIS A 160 -4.55 8.88 2.45
CA HIS A 160 -3.76 7.71 2.84
C HIS A 160 -3.06 7.08 1.64
N ILE A 161 -3.75 7.03 0.49
CA ILE A 161 -3.21 6.53 -0.77
C ILE A 161 -2.04 7.43 -1.19
N LEU A 162 -2.25 8.75 -1.18
CA LEU A 162 -1.21 9.73 -1.46
C LEU A 162 -0.04 9.61 -0.47
N GLY A 163 -0.31 9.48 0.83
CA GLY A 163 0.71 9.36 1.86
C GLY A 163 1.66 8.18 1.62
N ILE A 164 1.11 7.01 1.26
CA ILE A 164 1.91 5.83 0.92
C ILE A 164 2.75 6.10 -0.33
N MET A 165 2.16 6.59 -1.41
CA MET A 165 2.91 6.85 -2.65
C MET A 165 4.00 7.91 -2.48
N GLY A 166 3.74 8.92 -1.65
CA GLY A 166 4.71 9.96 -1.31
C GLY A 166 5.91 9.41 -0.55
N VAL A 167 5.69 8.53 0.43
CA VAL A 167 6.77 7.90 1.23
C VAL A 167 7.58 6.89 0.41
N GLU A 168 6.92 6.09 -0.42
CA GLU A 168 7.56 4.97 -1.11
C GLU A 168 8.37 5.41 -2.34
N THR A 169 7.81 6.28 -3.18
CA THR A 169 8.44 6.63 -4.47
C THR A 169 8.31 8.10 -4.87
N ILE A 170 7.73 8.96 -4.04
CA ILE A 170 7.44 10.36 -4.41
C ILE A 170 6.56 10.41 -5.68
N TYR A 171 5.50 9.58 -5.69
CA TYR A 171 4.49 9.54 -6.75
C TYR A 171 4.98 9.04 -8.14
N GLY A 172 6.09 8.31 -8.18
CA GLY A 172 6.65 7.70 -9.38
C GLY A 172 7.90 6.91 -9.08
#